data_AF-A0A180FYS9-F1
#
_entry.id   AF-A0A180FYS9-F1
#
_cell.length_a   1.000
_cell.length_b   1.000
_cell.length_c   1.000
_cell.angle_alpha   90.00
_cell.angle_beta   90.00
_cell.angle_gamma   90.00
#
_symmetry.space_group_name_H-M   'P 1'
#
loop_
_entity.id
_entity.type
_entity.pdbx_description
1 polymer ?
#
loop_
_entity_poly.entity_id
_entity_poly.type
_entity_poly.pdbx_seq_one_letter_code
_entity_poly.pdbx_strand_id
1 'polypeptide(L)'
;MAFRAANIDLTPIWNYNPSVFFDIPQVEFVRTEAHEVTARQPWVTRALCQCRTTLKPHQLTALSFLRNNETADADPMVLWNHPTNAWIRSCVDQTGFNPLGDSTSPRARGSILAENMGLGKTLTALAFILSTFDSAVQFMWE
;
A
#
# COMPACT_ATOMS: atom_id res chain seq x y z
N MET A 1 -11.95 -8.76 3.69
CA MET A 1 -12.92 -8.68 4.81
C MET A 1 -12.28 -9.15 6.14
N ALA A 2 -11.42 -8.36 6.79
CA ALA A 2 -10.72 -8.84 8.00
C ALA A 2 -11.62 -8.89 9.25
N PHE A 3 -12.45 -7.85 9.46
CA PHE A 3 -13.36 -7.78 10.61
C PHE A 3 -14.55 -8.74 10.49
N ARG A 4 -15.21 -8.81 9.33
CA ARG A 4 -16.25 -9.82 9.08
C ARG A 4 -15.72 -11.26 9.16
N ALA A 5 -14.49 -11.53 8.71
CA ALA A 5 -13.87 -12.86 8.88
C ALA A 5 -13.60 -13.21 10.35
N ALA A 6 -13.48 -12.22 11.23
CA ALA A 6 -13.40 -12.39 12.67
C ALA A 6 -14.77 -12.32 13.36
N ASN A 7 -15.87 -12.31 12.59
CA ASN A 7 -17.24 -12.15 13.08
C ASN A 7 -17.45 -10.85 13.88
N ILE A 8 -16.68 -9.81 13.54
CA ILE A 8 -16.80 -8.46 14.10
C ILE A 8 -17.52 -7.60 13.07
N ASP A 9 -18.74 -7.21 13.40
CA ASP A 9 -19.48 -6.20 12.64
C ASP A 9 -18.96 -4.81 13.01
N LEU A 10 -18.45 -4.08 12.02
CA LEU A 10 -18.12 -2.68 12.16
C LEU A 10 -19.45 -1.91 12.16
N THR A 11 -19.86 -1.44 13.32
CA THR A 11 -21.00 -0.54 13.42
C THR A 11 -20.57 0.88 13.07
N PRO A 12 -21.26 1.56 12.15
CA PRO A 12 -21.03 2.98 11.93
C PRO A 12 -21.30 3.75 13.23
N ILE A 13 -20.64 4.90 13.43
CA ILE A 13 -20.88 5.73 14.61
C ILE A 13 -22.36 6.15 14.59
N TRP A 14 -23.12 5.66 15.58
CA TRP A 14 -24.59 5.71 15.60
C TRP A 14 -25.18 7.13 15.56
N ASN A 15 -24.40 8.15 15.95
CA ASN A 15 -24.77 9.56 15.85
C ASN A 15 -23.67 10.35 15.12
N TYR A 16 -23.31 9.88 13.92
CA TYR A 16 -22.30 10.55 13.11
C TYR A 16 -22.78 11.94 12.71
N ASN A 17 -22.07 12.96 13.17
CA ASN A 17 -22.26 14.33 12.75
C ASN A 17 -21.02 14.78 11.92
N PRO A 18 -21.15 14.91 10.59
CA PRO A 18 -20.03 15.30 9.72
C PRO A 18 -19.28 16.54 10.21
N SER A 19 -19.99 17.55 10.73
CA SER A 19 -19.37 18.78 11.23
C SER A 19 -18.44 18.59 12.43
N VAL A 20 -18.69 17.58 13.27
CA VAL A 20 -17.83 17.23 14.42
C VAL A 20 -16.62 16.42 13.98
N PHE A 21 -16.74 15.70 12.87
CA PHE A 21 -15.73 14.79 12.33
C PHE A 21 -15.08 15.31 11.05
N PHE A 22 -15.08 16.63 10.84
CA PHE A 22 -14.40 17.28 9.70
C PHE A 22 -14.82 16.69 8.34
N ASP A 23 -16.09 16.30 8.22
CA ASP A 23 -16.69 15.70 7.03
C ASP A 23 -16.01 14.40 6.54
N ILE A 24 -15.26 13.71 7.40
CA ILE A 24 -14.56 12.45 7.07
C ILE A 24 -15.58 11.31 6.89
N PRO A 25 -15.82 10.80 5.67
CA PRO A 25 -16.86 9.80 5.45
C PRO A 25 -16.54 8.48 6.15
N GLN A 26 -17.58 7.81 6.66
CA GLN A 26 -17.48 6.45 7.17
C GLN A 26 -17.50 5.46 6.00
N VAL A 27 -16.33 5.12 5.50
CA VAL A 27 -16.16 4.16 4.40
C VAL A 27 -15.76 2.78 4.93
N GLU A 28 -16.57 1.77 4.59
CA GLU A 28 -16.14 0.38 4.68
C GLU A 28 -15.36 0.04 3.41
N PHE A 29 -14.04 -0.15 3.53
CA PHE A 29 -13.24 -0.58 2.39
C PHE A 29 -13.58 -2.04 2.08
N VAL A 30 -14.30 -2.25 0.97
CA VAL A 30 -14.38 -3.56 0.34
C VAL A 30 -12.99 -3.86 -0.20
N ARG A 31 -12.16 -4.53 0.60
CA ARG A 31 -11.02 -5.25 0.07
C ARG A 31 -11.60 -6.35 -0.80
N THR A 32 -11.68 -6.11 -2.11
CA THR A 32 -11.73 -7.20 -3.08
C THR A 32 -10.56 -8.08 -2.69
N GLU A 33 -10.86 -9.32 -2.28
CA GLU A 33 -9.79 -10.25 -2.00
C GLU A 33 -8.92 -10.24 -3.25
N ALA A 34 -7.63 -9.96 -3.09
CA ALA A 34 -6.64 -10.22 -4.11
C ALA A 34 -6.48 -11.75 -4.24
N HIS A 35 -7.59 -12.45 -4.44
CA HIS A 35 -7.62 -13.79 -4.95
C HIS A 35 -7.11 -13.65 -6.37
N GLU A 36 -5.96 -14.28 -6.64
CA GLU A 36 -5.38 -14.55 -7.96
C GLU A 36 -4.40 -13.55 -8.58
N VAL A 37 -4.06 -12.40 -7.96
CA VAL A 37 -2.95 -11.56 -8.51
C VAL A 37 -1.55 -12.12 -8.16
N THR A 38 -1.47 -13.10 -7.25
CA THR A 38 -0.23 -13.86 -6.98
C THR A 38 0.07 -14.93 -8.03
N ALA A 39 -0.36 -14.75 -9.27
CA ALA A 39 0.16 -15.50 -10.41
C ALA A 39 1.63 -15.08 -10.64
N ARG A 40 2.55 -15.84 -10.02
CA ARG A 40 3.99 -15.93 -10.32
C ARG A 40 4.62 -14.67 -10.92
N GLN A 41 4.80 -13.66 -10.07
CA GLN A 41 5.59 -12.48 -10.38
C GLN A 41 7.04 -12.93 -10.72
N PRO A 42 7.52 -12.79 -11.97
CA PRO A 42 8.80 -13.37 -12.39
C PRO A 42 10.00 -12.84 -11.59
N TRP A 43 9.94 -11.57 -11.18
CA TRP A 43 10.99 -10.90 -10.41
C TRP A 43 11.24 -11.50 -9.03
N VAL A 44 10.24 -12.12 -8.39
CA VAL A 44 10.41 -12.75 -7.06
C VAL A 44 10.86 -14.20 -7.19
N THR A 45 10.72 -14.81 -8.37
CA THR A 45 10.86 -16.27 -8.53
C THR A 45 12.25 -16.75 -8.15
N ARG A 46 13.30 -16.00 -8.52
CA ARG A 46 14.69 -16.28 -8.12
C ARG A 46 14.87 -16.26 -6.60
N ALA A 47 14.33 -15.25 -5.92
CA ALA A 47 14.41 -15.13 -4.47
C ALA A 47 13.62 -16.24 -3.76
N LEU A 48 12.43 -16.59 -4.28
CA LEU A 48 11.62 -17.68 -3.75
C LEU A 48 12.36 -19.03 -3.84
N CYS A 49 13.07 -19.30 -4.94
CA CYS A 49 13.90 -20.51 -5.07
C CYS A 49 15.06 -20.58 -4.06
N GLN A 50 15.54 -19.43 -3.57
CA GLN A 50 16.60 -19.36 -2.57
C GLN A 50 16.06 -19.37 -1.13
N CYS A 51 14.77 -19.12 -0.94
CA CYS A 51 14.13 -19.14 0.37
C CYS A 51 13.85 -20.58 0.83
N ARG A 52 14.40 -20.97 1.98
CA ARG A 52 14.05 -22.26 2.62
C ARG A 52 12.64 -22.26 3.20
N THR A 53 12.14 -21.09 3.60
CA THR A 53 10.80 -20.92 4.16
C THR A 53 9.86 -20.43 3.08
N THR A 54 8.77 -21.18 2.85
CA THR A 54 7.74 -20.79 1.90
C THR A 54 6.99 -19.55 2.37
N LEU A 55 6.98 -18.49 1.56
CA LEU A 55 6.22 -17.28 1.84
C LEU A 55 4.71 -17.55 1.79
N LYS A 56 3.98 -16.94 2.71
CA LYS A 56 2.52 -16.97 2.76
C LYS A 56 1.91 -15.96 1.75
N PRO A 57 0.64 -16.13 1.35
CA PRO A 57 -0.01 -15.25 0.39
C PRO A 57 0.06 -13.77 0.77
N HIS A 58 -0.15 -13.41 2.04
CA HIS A 58 -0.06 -12.02 2.50
C HIS A 58 1.35 -11.44 2.35
N GLN A 59 2.40 -12.27 2.53
CA GLN A 59 3.79 -11.85 2.33
C GLN A 59 4.09 -11.59 0.86
N LEU A 60 3.51 -12.38 -0.07
CA LEU A 60 3.63 -12.13 -1.52
C LEU A 60 2.92 -10.82 -1.92
N THR A 61 1.76 -10.55 -1.33
CA THR A 61 1.06 -9.26 -1.51
C THR A 61 1.90 -8.11 -0.96
N ALA A 62 2.52 -8.28 0.21
CA ALA A 62 3.41 -7.29 0.79
C ALA A 62 4.65 -7.04 -0.11
N LEU A 63 5.24 -8.06 -0.72
CA LEU A 63 6.34 -7.89 -1.68
C LEU A 63 5.92 -7.05 -2.89
N SER A 64 4.72 -7.28 -3.42
CA SER A 64 4.18 -6.50 -4.54
C SER A 64 3.95 -5.05 -4.13
N PHE A 65 3.44 -4.82 -2.92
CA PHE A 65 3.29 -3.48 -2.34
C PHE A 65 4.64 -2.75 -2.20
N LEU A 66 5.65 -3.41 -1.64
CA LEU A 66 6.99 -2.84 -1.50
C LEU A 66 7.57 -2.45 -2.87
N ARG A 67 7.48 -3.34 -3.85
CA ARG A 67 7.98 -3.07 -5.21
C ARG A 67 7.30 -1.87 -5.85
N ASN A 68 5.97 -1.82 -5.80
CA ASN A 68 5.21 -0.74 -6.43
C ASN A 68 5.57 0.64 -5.85
N ASN A 69 5.95 0.70 -4.57
CA ASN A 69 6.35 1.94 -3.92
C ASN A 69 7.81 2.33 -4.17
N GLU A 70 8.65 1.38 -4.62
CA GLU A 70 10.01 1.68 -5.09
C GLU A 70 10.04 2.10 -6.56
N THR A 71 9.10 1.63 -7.37
CA THR A 71 8.98 2.04 -8.77
C THR A 71 8.46 3.48 -8.89
N ALA A 72 9.10 4.28 -9.74
CA ALA A 72 8.79 5.70 -9.92
C ALA A 72 7.49 5.99 -10.70
N ASP A 73 6.77 4.94 -11.15
CA ASP A 73 5.80 5.04 -12.23
C ASP A 73 4.35 5.28 -11.79
N ALA A 74 4.07 5.27 -10.48
CA ALA A 74 2.71 5.47 -9.99
C ALA A 74 2.36 6.97 -9.95
N ASP A 75 1.52 7.48 -10.84
CA ASP A 75 1.07 8.88 -10.78
C ASP A 75 0.28 9.15 -9.48
N PRO A 76 0.76 10.04 -8.57
CA PRO A 76 0.05 10.38 -7.33
C PRO A 76 -1.32 11.01 -7.60
N MET A 77 -1.55 11.58 -8.79
CA MET A 77 -2.85 12.10 -9.20
C MET A 77 -3.93 11.05 -9.36
N VAL A 78 -3.56 9.80 -9.62
CA VAL A 78 -4.53 8.69 -9.62
C VAL A 78 -5.12 8.52 -8.22
N LEU A 79 -4.29 8.61 -7.17
CA LEU A 79 -4.75 8.53 -5.79
C LEU A 79 -5.54 9.78 -5.39
N TRP A 80 -5.01 10.96 -5.68
CA TRP A 80 -5.67 12.23 -5.35
C TRP A 80 -7.05 12.36 -6.01
N ASN A 81 -7.17 11.92 -7.27
CA ASN A 81 -8.40 12.03 -8.04
C ASN A 81 -9.38 10.86 -7.85
N HIS A 82 -9.03 9.86 -7.05
CA HIS A 82 -9.90 8.73 -6.78
C HIS A 82 -11.23 9.20 -6.15
N PRO A 83 -12.41 8.72 -6.61
CA PRO A 83 -13.70 9.19 -6.12
C PRO A 83 -13.88 9.11 -4.60
N THR A 84 -13.28 8.11 -3.94
CA THR A 84 -13.34 7.97 -2.47
C THR A 84 -12.56 9.05 -1.72
N ASN A 85 -11.66 9.78 -2.39
CA ASN A 85 -10.83 10.82 -1.80
C ASN A 85 -11.40 12.23 -2.08
N ALA A 86 -12.59 12.32 -2.67
CA ALA A 86 -13.25 13.60 -2.97
C ALA A 86 -13.43 14.48 -1.73
N TRP A 87 -13.69 13.87 -0.56
CA TRP A 87 -13.82 14.59 0.71
C TRP A 87 -12.53 15.32 1.11
N ILE A 88 -11.35 14.73 0.83
CA ILE A 88 -10.04 15.35 1.11
C ILE A 88 -9.89 16.60 0.25
N ARG A 89 -10.22 16.51 -1.04
CA ARG A 89 -10.16 17.65 -1.97
C ARG A 89 -11.07 18.80 -1.52
N SER A 90 -12.32 18.47 -1.18
CA SER A 90 -13.29 19.44 -0.64
C SER A 90 -12.79 20.16 0.61
N CYS A 91 -12.06 19.47 1.50
CA CYS A 91 -11.45 20.09 2.67
C CYS A 91 -10.25 20.98 2.29
N VAL A 92 -9.40 20.50 1.38
CA VAL A 92 -8.18 21.20 0.97
C VAL A 92 -8.48 22.46 0.16
N ASP A 93 -9.49 22.43 -0.71
CA ASP A 93 -9.91 23.59 -1.52
C ASP A 93 -10.32 24.79 -0.63
N GLN A 94 -10.84 24.53 0.58
CA GLN A 94 -11.19 25.57 1.56
C GLN A 94 -9.97 26.25 2.20
N THR A 95 -8.79 25.62 2.13
CA THR A 95 -7.56 26.11 2.76
C THR A 95 -6.64 26.88 1.81
N GLY A 96 -6.95 26.89 0.51
CA GLY A 96 -6.10 27.50 -0.52
C GLY A 96 -4.77 26.77 -0.77
N PHE A 97 -4.61 25.56 -0.23
CA PHE A 97 -3.43 24.73 -0.47
C PHE A 97 -3.47 24.16 -1.90
N ASN A 98 -2.41 24.42 -2.66
CA ASN A 98 -2.24 23.86 -4.00
C ASN A 98 -1.35 22.60 -3.94
N PRO A 99 -1.92 21.38 -4.02
CA PRO A 99 -1.14 20.14 -4.00
C PRO A 99 -0.16 20.01 -5.18
N LEU A 100 -0.32 20.83 -6.22
CA LEU A 100 0.50 20.81 -7.44
C LEU A 100 1.71 21.77 -7.39
N GLY A 101 1.86 22.57 -6.34
CA GLY A 101 2.82 23.67 -6.28
C GLY A 101 4.30 23.26 -6.43
N ASP A 102 4.62 21.97 -6.24
CA ASP A 102 6.00 21.50 -6.18
C ASP A 102 6.18 20.08 -6.77
N SER A 103 5.63 19.85 -7.97
CA SER A 103 5.71 18.58 -8.70
C SER A 103 7.14 18.17 -9.15
N THR A 104 8.16 18.93 -8.75
CA THR A 104 9.57 18.70 -9.09
C THR A 104 10.35 17.94 -8.01
N SER A 105 9.78 17.75 -6.81
CA SER A 105 10.47 17.00 -5.76
C SER A 105 10.57 15.50 -6.11
N PRO A 106 11.76 14.89 -5.98
CA PRO A 106 11.92 13.47 -6.22
C PRO A 106 11.01 12.69 -5.28
N ARG A 107 10.19 11.80 -5.85
CA ARG A 107 9.24 11.00 -5.07
C ARG A 107 9.98 10.22 -4.00
N ALA A 108 9.49 10.31 -2.76
CA ALA A 108 10.00 9.51 -1.65
C ALA A 108 9.86 8.02 -2.00
N ARG A 109 10.99 7.32 -2.08
CA ARG A 109 11.04 5.85 -2.22
C ARG A 109 11.01 5.21 -0.83
N GLY A 110 10.45 4.01 -0.76
CA GLY A 110 10.38 3.23 0.47
C GLY A 110 8.94 3.00 0.93
N SER A 111 8.79 2.29 2.04
CA SER A 111 7.48 1.84 2.50
C SER A 111 7.48 1.54 4.00
N ILE A 112 6.33 1.75 4.63
CA ILE A 112 6.08 1.35 6.01
C ILE A 112 5.33 0.02 5.97
N LEU A 113 5.99 -1.07 6.40
CA LEU A 113 5.37 -2.39 6.52
C LEU A 113 4.82 -2.58 7.94
N ALA A 114 3.61 -2.09 8.19
CA ALA A 114 2.95 -2.10 9.51
C ALA A 114 1.92 -3.25 9.67
N GLU A 115 2.29 -4.47 9.29
CA GLU A 115 1.47 -5.66 9.56
C GLU A 115 1.47 -6.02 11.05
N ASN A 116 0.45 -6.77 11.51
CA ASN A 116 0.41 -7.32 12.86
C ASN A 116 1.69 -8.08 13.23
N MET A 117 2.05 -8.08 14.51
CA MET A 117 3.19 -8.86 15.01
C MET A 117 3.01 -10.35 14.71
N GLY A 118 4.11 -11.04 14.40
CA GLY A 118 4.08 -12.47 14.05
C GLY A 118 3.76 -12.79 12.58
N LEU A 119 3.35 -11.83 11.75
CA LEU A 119 3.05 -12.07 10.32
C LEU A 119 4.28 -12.25 9.41
N GLY A 120 5.48 -12.25 9.99
CA GLY A 120 6.71 -12.56 9.24
C GLY A 120 7.27 -11.40 8.42
N LYS A 121 7.09 -10.15 8.88
CA LYS A 121 7.64 -8.93 8.24
C LYS A 121 9.13 -9.01 7.93
N THR A 122 9.92 -9.63 8.83
CA THR A 122 11.36 -9.84 8.61
C THR A 122 11.64 -10.74 7.42
N LEU A 123 10.91 -11.85 7.29
CA LEU A 123 11.03 -12.75 6.14
C LEU A 123 10.61 -12.04 4.85
N THR A 124 9.53 -11.24 4.90
CA THR A 124 9.08 -10.41 3.77
C THR A 124 10.18 -9.43 3.34
N ALA A 125 10.81 -8.72 4.29
CA ALA A 125 11.89 -7.78 3.98
C ALA A 125 13.12 -8.47 3.37
N LEU A 126 13.54 -9.62 3.89
CA LEU A 126 14.67 -10.38 3.34
C LEU A 126 14.38 -10.90 1.93
N ALA A 127 13.19 -11.44 1.70
CA ALA A 127 12.77 -11.88 0.37
C ALA A 127 12.73 -10.70 -0.62
N PHE A 128 12.34 -9.52 -0.15
CA PHE A 128 12.34 -8.31 -0.96
C PHE A 128 13.75 -7.87 -1.38
N ILE A 129 14.69 -7.85 -0.42
CA ILE A 129 16.12 -7.53 -0.67
C ILE A 129 16.71 -8.52 -1.69
N LEU A 130 16.45 -9.82 -1.53
CA LEU A 130 16.92 -10.83 -2.47
C LEU A 130 16.32 -10.66 -3.87
N SER A 131 15.06 -10.24 -3.95
CA SER A 131 14.34 -10.06 -5.23
C SER A 131 14.75 -8.79 -5.98
N THR A 132 15.32 -7.81 -5.28
CA THR A 132 15.74 -6.51 -5.83
C THR A 132 17.26 -6.37 -5.94
N PHE A 133 18.02 -7.41 -5.57
CA PHE A 133 19.48 -7.40 -5.55
C PHE A 133 20.10 -6.93 -6.87
N ASP A 134 19.64 -7.49 -8.00
CA ASP A 134 20.20 -7.13 -9.31
C ASP A 134 19.95 -5.65 -9.65
N SER A 135 18.78 -5.11 -9.28
CA SER A 135 18.45 -3.68 -9.45
C SER A 135 19.26 -2.78 -8.52
N ALA A 136 19.52 -3.21 -7.29
CA ALA A 136 20.38 -2.50 -6.35
C ALA A 136 21.83 -2.45 -6.86
N VAL A 137 22.33 -3.54 -7.46
CA VAL A 137 23.64 -3.55 -8.11
C VAL A 137 23.67 -2.56 -9.28
N GLN A 138 22.67 -2.58 -10.17
CA GLN A 138 22.60 -1.63 -11.29
C GLN A 138 22.63 -0.17 -10.81
N PHE A 139 21.85 0.17 -9.80
CA PHE A 139 21.81 1.52 -9.23
C PHE A 139 23.16 1.99 -8.64
N MET A 140 23.99 1.09 -8.09
CA MET A 140 25.33 1.46 -7.60
C MET A 140 26.32 1.79 -8.72
N TRP A 141 26.05 1.35 -9.94
CA TRP A 141 26.91 1.57 -11.11
C TRP A 141 26.38 2.64 -12.07
N GLU A 142 25.25 3.27 -11.75
CA GLU A 142 24.71 4.49 -12.38
C GLU A 142 25.27 5.75 -11.70
#